data_AF-A0A2H3HXA5-F1
#
_entry.id   AF-A0A2H3HXA5-F1
#
_cell.length_a   1.000
_cell.length_b   1.000
_cell.length_c   1.000
_cell.angle_alpha   90.00
_cell.angle_beta   90.00
_cell.angle_gamma   90.00
#
_symmetry.space_group_name_H-M   'P 1'
#
loop_
_entity.id
_entity.type
_entity.pdbx_description
1 polymer ?
#
loop_
_entity_poly.entity_id
_entity_poly.type
_entity_poly.pdbx_seq_one_letter_code
_entity_poly.pdbx_strand_id
1 'polypeptide(L)'
;MVYKGDGPVQYRKIHEQYGPIVRVGPNEVSIADPTMIPVIYGIGSKFTKTPFYMTMAPFYQGQVMDSMFTARDTGYHKHLKSSVSQIFSMTNMKNFEIYTDECTRIFINAMLDLEGEPVDFSKWLQWYAFDVIGSITFQRRFGFLEERRDIDNMIGKIDTGLQYVKILGQFPFLIPGLQRAFMNSYFQRLNLLPDTMDRFMKITEEEVERYDNHVASKDAKRTDFLAQLRAKEKQSGKISQRDMINHLSNNL
;
A
#
# COMPACT_ATOMS: atom_id res chain seq x y z
N MET A 1 22.45 7.12 9.63
CA MET A 1 21.02 7.32 9.94
C MET A 1 20.17 6.43 9.05
N VAL A 2 19.92 6.83 7.79
CA VAL A 2 18.98 6.07 6.95
C VAL A 2 19.55 4.71 6.53
N TYR A 3 20.75 4.64 5.94
CA TYR A 3 21.35 3.36 5.53
C TYR A 3 21.46 2.32 6.66
N LYS A 4 21.88 2.75 7.86
CA LYS A 4 22.04 1.91 9.05
C LYS A 4 20.72 1.53 9.72
N GLY A 5 19.60 2.15 9.36
CA GLY A 5 18.30 1.93 10.01
C GLY A 5 18.20 2.51 11.42
N ASP A 6 19.11 3.40 11.82
CA ASP A 6 19.21 3.96 13.18
C ASP A 6 18.62 5.37 13.30
N GLY A 7 17.83 5.80 12.30
CA GLY A 7 17.24 7.14 12.22
C GLY A 7 16.60 7.63 13.52
N PRO A 8 15.62 6.90 14.11
CA PRO A 8 14.93 7.35 15.33
C PRO A 8 15.88 7.68 16.49
N VAL A 9 16.91 6.85 16.71
CA VAL A 9 17.90 7.04 17.78
C VAL A 9 18.76 8.27 17.51
N GLN A 10 19.16 8.50 16.26
CA GLN A 10 20.03 9.61 15.87
C GLN A 10 19.29 10.95 15.91
N TYR A 11 18.04 10.99 15.43
CA TYR A 11 17.20 12.19 15.52
C TYR A 11 16.95 12.61 16.97
N ARG A 12 16.71 11.64 17.87
CA ARG A 12 16.56 11.93 19.29
C ARG A 12 17.79 12.63 19.87
N LYS A 13 19.00 12.09 19.63
CA LYS A 13 20.27 12.69 20.10
C LYS A 13 20.48 14.10 19.56
N ILE A 14 20.14 14.33 18.28
CA ILE A 14 20.22 15.65 17.65
C ILE A 14 19.30 16.65 18.36
N HIS A 15 18.06 16.27 18.65
CA HIS A 15 17.11 17.13 19.35
C HIS A 15 17.48 17.37 20.82
N GLU A 16 18.07 16.38 21.50
CA GLU A 16 18.65 16.55 22.84
C GLU A 16 19.79 17.58 22.86
N GLN A 17 20.58 17.66 21.78
CA GLN A 17 21.72 18.59 21.68
C GLN A 17 21.33 19.99 21.21
N TYR A 18 20.49 20.09 20.17
CA TYR A 18 20.24 21.34 19.45
C TYR A 18 18.83 21.93 19.68
N GLY A 19 17.98 21.22 20.42
CA GLY A 19 16.62 21.65 20.73
C GLY A 19 15.55 21.11 19.78
N PRO A 20 14.31 21.60 19.91
CA PRO A 20 13.13 20.97 19.29
C PRO A 20 13.01 21.17 17.78
N ILE A 21 13.73 22.13 17.18
CA ILE A 21 13.68 22.41 15.74
C ILE A 21 15.10 22.43 15.20
N VAL A 22 15.43 21.48 14.32
CA VAL A 22 16.79 21.32 13.81
C VAL A 22 16.77 21.16 12.30
N ARG A 23 17.62 21.93 11.60
CA ARG A 23 17.85 21.73 10.17
C ARG A 23 18.77 20.51 9.98
N VAL A 24 18.28 19.48 9.31
CA VAL A 24 18.99 18.19 9.12
C VAL A 24 19.44 17.93 7.68
N GLY A 25 19.02 18.78 6.75
CA GLY A 25 19.47 18.80 5.37
C GLY A 25 19.34 20.19 4.76
N PRO A 26 19.78 20.39 3.50
CA PRO A 26 19.76 21.70 2.84
C PRO A 26 18.36 22.34 2.84
N ASN A 27 17.33 21.52 2.62
CA ASN A 27 15.92 21.92 2.53
C ASN A 27 15.03 21.13 3.52
N GLU A 28 15.62 20.59 4.59
CA GLU A 28 14.92 19.69 5.52
C GLU A 28 15.08 20.16 6.97
N VAL A 29 13.94 20.27 7.65
CA VAL A 29 13.84 20.63 9.06
C VAL A 29 13.14 19.50 9.80
N SER A 30 13.81 18.96 10.81
CA SER A 30 13.23 18.02 11.77
C SER A 30 12.62 18.81 12.92
N ILE A 31 11.40 18.43 13.33
CA ILE A 31 10.63 19.11 14.36
C ILE A 31 10.20 18.07 15.39
N ALA A 32 10.69 18.23 16.63
CA ALA A 32 10.37 17.44 17.81
C ALA A 32 9.56 18.27 18.84
N ASP A 33 8.70 19.16 18.35
CA ASP A 33 7.78 19.96 19.16
C ASP A 33 6.32 19.49 18.93
N PRO A 34 5.65 18.88 19.92
CA PRO A 34 4.25 18.45 19.80
C PRO A 34 3.27 19.58 19.46
N THR A 35 3.58 20.83 19.83
CA THR A 35 2.72 21.99 19.52
C THR A 35 2.64 22.29 18.02
N MET A 36 3.59 21.78 17.23
CA MET A 36 3.64 21.94 15.78
C MET A 36 2.77 20.92 15.02
N ILE A 37 2.28 19.86 15.66
CA ILE A 37 1.38 18.88 15.03
C ILE A 37 0.16 19.54 14.38
N PRO A 38 -0.64 20.39 15.06
CA PRO A 38 -1.77 21.08 14.42
C PRO A 38 -1.35 22.08 13.34
N VAL A 39 -0.13 22.61 13.39
CA VAL A 39 0.38 23.53 12.35
C VAL A 39 0.72 22.76 11.06
N ILE A 40 1.36 21.60 11.19
CA ILE A 40 1.85 20.80 10.07
C ILE A 40 0.74 19.91 9.49
N TYR A 41 -0.03 19.25 10.36
CA TYR A 41 -1.02 18.23 9.97
C TYR A 41 -2.48 18.66 10.20
N GLY A 42 -2.72 19.85 10.75
CA GLY A 42 -4.07 20.33 11.04
C GLY A 42 -4.90 20.65 9.80
N ILE A 43 -6.20 20.83 10.03
CA ILE A 43 -7.16 21.23 9.00
C ILE A 43 -6.75 22.60 8.43
N GLY A 44 -6.63 22.68 7.11
CA GLY A 44 -6.20 23.90 6.42
C GLY A 44 -4.69 24.11 6.38
N SER A 45 -3.89 23.13 6.83
CA SER A 45 -2.44 23.14 6.63
C SER A 45 -2.10 23.31 5.14
N LYS A 46 -1.09 24.14 4.88
CA LYS A 46 -0.55 24.39 3.55
C LYS A 46 0.65 23.49 3.23
N PHE A 47 1.09 22.67 4.19
CA PHE A 47 2.17 21.71 3.96
C PHE A 47 1.65 20.54 3.14
N THR A 48 2.35 20.22 2.05
CA THR A 48 2.03 19.09 1.17
C THR A 48 3.10 18.02 1.26
N LYS A 49 2.76 16.81 0.82
CA LYS A 49 3.70 15.70 0.73
C LYS A 49 4.91 16.10 -0.13
N THR A 50 6.10 15.78 0.36
CA THR A 50 7.36 16.10 -0.32
C THR A 50 7.57 15.20 -1.56
N PRO A 51 8.52 15.54 -2.45
CA PRO A 51 8.91 14.67 -3.56
C PRO A 51 9.34 13.25 -3.16
N PHE A 52 9.63 12.99 -1.87
CA PHE A 52 9.88 11.64 -1.33
C PHE A 52 8.83 10.62 -1.77
N TYR A 53 7.55 11.00 -1.75
CA TYR A 53 6.45 10.09 -2.07
C TYR A 53 6.45 9.59 -3.53
N MET A 54 7.15 10.27 -4.44
CA MET A 54 7.29 9.83 -5.84
C MET A 54 8.08 8.52 -5.95
N THR A 55 8.89 8.18 -4.93
CA THR A 55 9.63 6.91 -4.87
C THR A 55 8.72 5.69 -4.78
N MET A 56 7.46 5.88 -4.38
CA MET A 56 6.49 4.82 -4.11
C MET A 56 5.32 4.84 -5.10
N ALA A 57 5.36 5.71 -6.10
CA ALA A 57 4.29 5.81 -7.10
C ALA A 57 4.33 4.59 -8.03
N PRO A 58 3.27 3.76 -8.08
CA PRO A 58 3.26 2.59 -8.94
C PRO A 58 3.19 3.00 -10.42
N PHE A 59 3.58 2.07 -11.28
CA PHE A 59 3.41 2.20 -12.73
C PHE A 59 2.24 1.36 -13.19
N TYR A 60 1.45 1.90 -14.11
CA TYR A 60 0.37 1.17 -14.76
C TYR A 60 0.24 1.59 -16.21
N GLN A 61 0.32 0.60 -17.11
CA GLN A 61 0.25 0.79 -18.56
C GLN A 61 1.28 1.82 -19.08
N GLY A 62 2.52 1.74 -18.59
CA GLY A 62 3.61 2.62 -19.01
C GLY A 62 3.51 4.06 -18.49
N GLN A 63 2.61 4.33 -17.53
CA GLN A 63 2.45 5.66 -16.92
C GLN A 63 2.46 5.57 -15.40
N VAL A 64 3.00 6.59 -14.75
CA VAL A 64 2.90 6.76 -13.29
C VAL A 64 1.42 6.81 -12.89
N MET A 65 1.06 6.08 -11.84
CA MET A 65 -0.28 6.00 -11.31
C MET A 65 -0.27 6.38 -9.84
N ASP A 66 -0.34 7.67 -9.54
CA ASP A 66 -0.33 8.13 -8.16
C ASP A 66 -1.52 7.54 -7.37
N SER A 67 -1.24 6.94 -6.22
CA SER A 67 -2.27 6.44 -5.31
C SER A 67 -2.65 7.51 -4.29
N MET A 68 -3.67 7.25 -3.46
CA MET A 68 -4.00 8.13 -2.34
C MET A 68 -2.79 8.32 -1.40
N PHE A 69 -1.90 7.34 -1.31
CA PHE A 69 -0.68 7.44 -0.52
C PHE A 69 0.35 8.36 -1.18
N THR A 70 0.57 8.27 -2.49
CA THR A 70 1.64 9.02 -3.17
C THR A 70 1.22 10.39 -3.70
N ALA A 71 -0.08 10.60 -3.94
CA ALA A 71 -0.62 11.85 -4.46
C ALA A 71 -0.21 13.05 -3.60
N ARG A 72 0.53 13.98 -4.23
CA ARG A 72 0.99 15.24 -3.64
C ARG A 72 0.07 16.42 -3.97
N ASP A 73 -0.61 16.36 -5.12
CA ASP A 73 -1.66 17.30 -5.47
C ASP A 73 -2.89 17.04 -4.58
N THR A 74 -3.34 18.07 -3.87
CA THR A 74 -4.42 17.95 -2.88
C THR A 74 -5.79 17.75 -3.54
N GLY A 75 -5.99 18.28 -4.75
CA GLY A 75 -7.19 18.08 -5.54
C GLY A 75 -7.33 16.63 -5.99
N TYR A 76 -6.27 16.07 -6.58
CA TYR A 76 -6.20 14.69 -7.02
C TYR A 76 -6.31 13.71 -5.83
N HIS A 77 -5.61 13.98 -4.73
CA HIS A 77 -5.78 13.22 -3.50
C HIS A 77 -7.24 13.23 -3.00
N LYS A 78 -7.91 14.39 -3.04
CA LYS A 78 -9.33 14.51 -2.67
C LYS A 78 -10.24 13.70 -3.60
N HIS A 79 -9.98 13.72 -4.90
CA HIS A 79 -10.68 12.89 -5.89
C HIS A 79 -10.59 11.41 -5.52
N LEU A 80 -9.36 10.88 -5.41
CA LEU A 80 -9.09 9.48 -5.03
C LEU A 80 -9.67 9.12 -3.66
N LYS A 81 -9.59 10.00 -2.67
CA LYS A 81 -10.16 9.71 -1.34
C LYS A 81 -11.69 9.65 -1.40
N SER A 82 -12.32 10.58 -2.11
CA SER A 82 -13.78 10.68 -2.16
C SER A 82 -14.44 9.49 -2.86
N SER A 83 -13.78 8.91 -3.87
CA SER A 83 -14.27 7.72 -4.60
C SER A 83 -14.38 6.48 -3.71
N VAL A 84 -13.59 6.35 -2.64
CA VAL A 84 -13.60 5.16 -1.76
C VAL A 84 -14.02 5.42 -0.32
N SER A 85 -14.12 6.68 0.11
CA SER A 85 -14.42 7.06 1.51
C SER A 85 -15.59 6.33 2.17
N GLN A 86 -16.70 6.09 1.44
CA GLN A 86 -17.86 5.37 1.97
C GLN A 86 -17.59 3.89 2.22
N ILE A 87 -16.74 3.26 1.41
CA ILE A 87 -16.37 1.84 1.56
C ILE A 87 -15.55 1.65 2.84
N PHE A 88 -14.73 2.64 3.20
CA PHE A 88 -13.98 2.66 4.46
C PHE A 88 -14.77 3.22 5.66
N SER A 89 -16.08 3.44 5.53
CA SER A 89 -16.89 3.89 6.67
C SER A 89 -17.07 2.78 7.70
N MET A 90 -17.20 3.13 8.98
CA MET A 90 -17.42 2.14 10.06
C MET A 90 -18.64 1.24 9.81
N THR A 91 -19.72 1.80 9.24
CA THR A 91 -20.91 1.04 8.89
C THR A 91 -20.60 -0.04 7.85
N ASN A 92 -19.80 0.30 6.85
CA ASN A 92 -19.47 -0.64 5.78
C ASN A 92 -18.37 -1.63 6.19
N MET A 93 -17.44 -1.22 7.03
CA MET A 93 -16.34 -2.07 7.51
C MET A 93 -16.83 -3.30 8.29
N LYS A 94 -18.00 -3.21 8.93
CA LYS A 94 -18.66 -4.38 9.56
C LYS A 94 -18.99 -5.49 8.56
N ASN A 95 -19.28 -5.14 7.31
CA ASN A 95 -19.55 -6.13 6.26
C ASN A 95 -18.31 -6.94 5.88
N PHE A 96 -17.11 -6.51 6.29
CA PHE A 96 -15.86 -7.20 6.02
C PHE A 96 -15.45 -8.21 7.10
N GLU A 97 -16.15 -8.24 8.25
CA GLU A 97 -15.84 -9.14 9.37
C GLU A 97 -15.88 -10.61 8.93
N ILE A 98 -16.87 -10.99 8.13
CA ILE A 98 -17.02 -12.34 7.58
C ILE A 98 -15.81 -12.81 6.75
N TYR A 99 -15.10 -11.89 6.10
CA TYR A 99 -13.89 -12.21 5.32
C TYR A 99 -12.68 -12.48 6.21
N THR A 100 -12.72 -12.04 7.47
CA THR A 100 -11.67 -12.22 8.47
C THR A 100 -11.86 -13.50 9.28
N ASP A 101 -13.12 -13.93 9.51
CA ASP A 101 -13.45 -15.13 10.29
C ASP A 101 -12.79 -16.40 9.76
N GLU A 102 -12.82 -16.58 8.43
CA GLU A 102 -12.21 -17.76 7.80
C GLU A 102 -10.69 -17.79 8.02
N CYS A 103 -10.01 -16.67 7.76
CA CYS A 103 -8.57 -16.52 7.98
C CYS A 103 -8.20 -16.74 9.45
N THR A 104 -9.02 -16.23 10.38
CA THR A 104 -8.83 -16.38 11.83
C THR A 104 -8.87 -17.83 12.24
N ARG A 105 -9.86 -18.59 11.74
CA ARG A 105 -9.97 -20.02 12.01
C ARG A 105 -8.77 -20.80 11.48
N ILE A 106 -8.30 -20.51 10.27
CA ILE A 106 -7.11 -21.17 9.68
C ILE A 106 -5.87 -20.85 10.51
N PHE A 107 -5.70 -19.59 10.89
CA PHE A 107 -4.59 -19.16 11.73
C PHE A 107 -4.58 -19.86 13.09
N ILE A 108 -5.72 -19.90 13.79
CA ILE A 108 -5.85 -20.60 15.08
C ILE A 108 -5.52 -22.08 14.93
N ASN A 109 -6.08 -22.75 13.92
CA ASN A 109 -5.77 -24.16 13.67
C ASN A 109 -4.28 -24.38 13.42
N ALA A 110 -3.64 -23.52 12.62
CA ALA A 110 -2.22 -23.60 12.37
C ALA A 110 -1.37 -23.37 13.63
N MET A 111 -1.79 -22.48 14.53
CA MET A 111 -1.12 -22.27 15.83
C MET A 111 -1.26 -23.49 16.75
N LEU A 112 -2.43 -24.13 16.76
CA LEU A 112 -2.67 -25.38 17.51
C LEU A 112 -1.84 -26.54 16.94
N ASP A 113 -1.75 -26.66 15.62
CA ASP A 113 -0.93 -27.68 14.95
C ASP A 113 0.57 -27.54 15.24
N LEU A 114 1.02 -26.34 15.63
CA LEU A 114 2.41 -26.00 15.93
C LEU A 114 2.65 -25.88 17.44
N GLU A 115 1.72 -26.34 18.27
CA GLU A 115 1.88 -26.29 19.72
C GLU A 115 3.16 -27.03 20.17
N GLY A 116 3.97 -26.35 20.97
CA GLY A 116 5.27 -26.85 21.43
C GLY A 116 6.45 -26.56 20.50
N GLU A 117 6.21 -26.07 19.28
CA GLU A 117 7.25 -25.71 18.32
C GLU A 117 7.61 -24.21 18.38
N PRO A 118 8.87 -23.82 18.14
CA PRO A 118 9.24 -22.42 18.02
C PRO A 118 8.63 -21.81 16.74
N VAL A 119 7.87 -20.72 16.91
CA VAL A 119 7.19 -20.03 15.81
C VAL A 119 7.68 -18.60 15.65
N ASP A 120 8.03 -18.22 14.42
CA ASP A 120 8.26 -16.82 14.04
C ASP A 120 6.90 -16.11 13.90
N PHE A 121 6.38 -15.62 15.02
CA PHE A 121 5.05 -15.03 15.08
C PHE A 121 4.90 -13.81 14.17
N SER A 122 5.98 -13.06 13.94
CA SER A 122 5.97 -11.90 13.04
C SER A 122 5.64 -12.30 11.60
N LYS A 123 6.22 -13.40 11.10
CA LYS A 123 5.90 -13.93 9.76
C LYS A 123 4.47 -14.42 9.67
N TRP A 124 4.00 -15.13 10.69
CA TRP A 124 2.62 -15.63 10.75
C TRP A 124 1.60 -14.50 10.73
N LEU A 125 1.86 -13.39 11.43
CA LEU A 125 1.01 -12.21 11.37
C LEU A 125 1.02 -11.54 9.99
N GLN A 126 2.17 -11.54 9.29
CA GLN A 126 2.23 -11.05 7.90
C GLN A 126 1.39 -11.93 6.97
N TRP A 127 1.57 -13.26 7.03
CA TRP A 127 0.78 -14.22 6.26
C TRP A 127 -0.72 -14.07 6.50
N TYR A 128 -1.11 -13.94 7.77
CA TYR A 128 -2.47 -13.66 8.16
C TYR A 128 -2.99 -12.35 7.53
N ALA A 129 -2.24 -11.26 7.62
CA ALA A 129 -2.63 -9.98 7.05
C ALA A 129 -2.84 -10.05 5.53
N PHE A 130 -1.96 -10.76 4.80
CA PHE A 130 -2.08 -10.96 3.36
C PHE A 130 -3.35 -11.75 2.98
N ASP A 131 -3.65 -12.83 3.69
CA ASP A 131 -4.86 -13.60 3.40
C ASP A 131 -6.14 -12.85 3.77
N VAL A 132 -6.14 -12.11 4.88
CA VAL A 132 -7.27 -11.25 5.27
C VAL A 132 -7.50 -10.17 4.22
N ILE A 133 -6.47 -9.46 3.78
CA ILE A 133 -6.66 -8.38 2.83
C ILE A 133 -7.04 -8.88 1.44
N GLY A 134 -6.52 -10.03 0.99
CA GLY A 134 -7.00 -10.70 -0.21
C GLY A 134 -8.48 -11.09 -0.11
N SER A 135 -8.88 -11.65 1.03
CA SER A 135 -10.27 -12.03 1.30
C SER A 135 -11.21 -10.82 1.29
N ILE A 136 -10.85 -9.72 1.95
CA ILE A 136 -11.61 -8.47 1.97
C ILE A 136 -11.68 -7.84 0.57
N THR A 137 -10.58 -7.88 -0.18
CA THR A 137 -10.47 -7.17 -1.46
C THR A 137 -11.21 -7.89 -2.59
N PHE A 138 -11.02 -9.21 -2.68
CA PHE A 138 -11.42 -10.02 -3.83
C PHE A 138 -12.29 -11.22 -3.47
N GLN A 139 -12.65 -11.41 -2.20
CA GLN A 139 -13.27 -12.65 -1.71
C GLN A 139 -12.43 -13.89 -2.07
N ARG A 140 -11.10 -13.74 -1.98
CA ARG A 140 -10.14 -14.79 -2.28
C ARG A 140 -8.91 -14.65 -1.39
N ARG A 141 -8.56 -15.71 -0.68
CA ARG A 141 -7.31 -15.81 0.08
C ARG A 141 -6.16 -16.14 -0.86
N PHE A 142 -4.96 -15.65 -0.57
CA PHE A 142 -3.78 -15.92 -1.38
C PHE A 142 -3.14 -17.27 -1.04
N GLY A 143 -3.41 -17.78 0.16
CA GLY A 143 -2.97 -19.09 0.65
C GLY A 143 -1.69 -19.05 1.47
N PHE A 144 -1.32 -17.88 2.02
CA PHE A 144 -0.09 -17.77 2.83
C PHE A 144 -0.16 -18.64 4.08
N LEU A 145 -1.34 -18.72 4.72
CA LEU A 145 -1.55 -19.52 5.92
C LEU A 145 -1.54 -21.02 5.64
N GLU A 146 -2.16 -21.46 4.54
CA GLU A 146 -2.14 -22.86 4.11
C GLU A 146 -0.74 -23.35 3.75
N GLU A 147 -0.04 -22.57 2.92
CA GLU A 147 1.24 -22.95 2.36
C GLU A 147 2.40 -22.64 3.31
N ARG A 148 2.14 -21.88 4.38
CA ARG A 148 3.12 -21.47 5.40
C ARG A 148 4.38 -20.86 4.80
N ARG A 149 4.22 -20.01 3.78
CA ARG A 149 5.31 -19.38 3.03
C ARG A 149 4.87 -18.08 2.36
N ASP A 150 5.86 -17.30 1.91
CA ASP A 150 5.63 -16.13 1.06
C ASP A 150 5.16 -16.57 -0.34
N ILE A 151 3.90 -16.29 -0.67
CA ILE A 151 3.31 -16.62 -1.96
C ILE A 151 3.86 -15.65 -3.01
N ASP A 152 4.36 -16.20 -4.12
CA ASP A 152 4.94 -15.45 -5.25
C ASP A 152 6.01 -14.41 -4.87
N ASN A 153 6.66 -14.59 -3.71
CA ASN A 153 7.64 -13.67 -3.14
C ASN A 153 7.07 -12.24 -2.96
N MET A 154 5.80 -12.11 -2.61
CA MET A 154 5.12 -10.82 -2.43
C MET A 154 5.70 -10.02 -1.26
N ILE A 155 5.95 -10.68 -0.11
CA ILE A 155 6.59 -10.02 1.04
C ILE A 155 8.01 -9.60 0.67
N GLY A 156 8.78 -10.50 0.04
CA GLY A 156 10.14 -10.19 -0.41
C GLY A 156 10.20 -9.02 -1.41
N LYS A 157 9.19 -8.87 -2.28
CA LYS A 157 9.07 -7.72 -3.19
C LYS A 157 8.80 -6.42 -2.44
N ILE A 158 7.93 -6.42 -1.43
CA ILE A 158 7.71 -5.25 -0.56
C ILE A 158 9.01 -4.87 0.14
N ASP A 159 9.71 -5.83 0.75
CA ASP A 159 10.98 -5.57 1.44
C ASP A 159 12.02 -4.94 0.52
N THR A 160 12.13 -5.47 -0.71
CA THR A 160 13.02 -4.92 -1.74
C THR A 160 12.63 -3.49 -2.12
N GLY A 161 11.33 -3.22 -2.26
CA GLY A 161 10.80 -1.89 -2.53
C GLY A 161 11.10 -0.90 -1.41
N LEU A 162 10.97 -1.32 -0.16
CA LEU A 162 11.29 -0.49 1.00
C LEU A 162 12.79 -0.18 1.08
N GLN A 163 13.68 -1.11 0.70
CA GLN A 163 15.12 -0.80 0.60
C GLN A 163 15.41 0.22 -0.51
N TYR A 164 14.71 0.14 -1.63
CA TYR A 164 14.81 1.12 -2.72
C TYR A 164 14.37 2.52 -2.26
N VAL A 165 13.19 2.62 -1.64
CA VAL A 165 12.63 3.87 -1.08
C VAL A 165 13.55 4.48 -0.04
N LYS A 166 14.12 3.65 0.84
CA LYS A 166 15.06 4.06 1.89
C LYS A 166 16.26 4.83 1.32
N ILE A 167 16.83 4.38 0.21
CA ILE A 167 18.01 5.01 -0.39
C ILE A 167 17.61 6.23 -1.23
N LEU A 168 16.69 6.04 -2.18
CA LEU A 168 16.37 7.10 -3.15
C LEU A 168 15.45 8.19 -2.59
N GLY A 169 14.73 7.89 -1.51
CA GLY A 169 13.98 8.89 -0.76
C GLY A 169 14.87 10.01 -0.21
N GLN A 170 16.19 9.79 -0.08
CA GLN A 170 17.16 10.82 0.29
C GLN A 170 17.52 11.75 -0.88
N PHE A 171 17.27 11.32 -2.12
CA PHE A 171 17.63 12.04 -3.34
C PHE A 171 16.43 12.11 -4.31
N PRO A 172 15.28 12.68 -3.89
CA PRO A 172 14.06 12.60 -4.68
C PRO A 172 14.14 13.34 -6.03
N PHE A 173 15.10 14.24 -6.21
CA PHE A 173 15.36 14.91 -7.49
C PHE A 173 15.85 13.95 -8.59
N LEU A 174 16.36 12.77 -8.23
CA LEU A 174 16.75 11.72 -9.19
C LEU A 174 15.55 10.94 -9.74
N ILE A 175 14.42 10.95 -9.00
CA ILE A 175 13.27 10.09 -9.28
C ILE A 175 12.66 10.34 -10.67
N PRO A 176 12.40 11.58 -11.13
CA PRO A 176 11.84 11.80 -12.47
C PRO A 176 12.71 11.20 -13.59
N GLY A 177 14.03 11.27 -13.45
CA GLY A 177 14.97 10.67 -14.40
C GLY A 177 14.92 9.13 -14.37
N LEU A 178 14.90 8.56 -13.16
CA LEU A 178 14.79 7.10 -12.96
C LEU A 178 13.45 6.55 -13.47
N GLN A 179 12.34 7.25 -13.21
CA GLN A 179 11.02 6.87 -13.71
C GLN A 179 10.99 6.94 -15.25
N ARG A 180 11.59 7.95 -15.87
CA ARG A 180 11.71 8.03 -17.33
C ARG A 180 12.58 6.92 -17.92
N ALA A 181 13.68 6.57 -17.25
CA ALA A 181 14.49 5.43 -17.63
C ALA A 181 13.71 4.12 -17.49
N PHE A 182 12.95 3.94 -16.41
CA PHE A 182 12.11 2.76 -16.18
C PHE A 182 11.00 2.62 -17.23
N MET A 183 10.39 3.72 -17.68
CA MET A 183 9.39 3.69 -18.75
C MET A 183 10.00 3.35 -20.13
N ASN A 184 11.32 3.40 -20.29
CA ASN A 184 11.97 2.97 -21.52
C ASN A 184 12.05 1.43 -21.56
N SER A 185 11.37 0.83 -22.53
CA SER A 185 11.29 -0.63 -22.71
C SER A 185 12.67 -1.32 -22.82
N TYR A 186 13.73 -0.58 -23.20
CA TYR A 186 15.10 -1.10 -23.18
C TYR A 186 15.60 -1.36 -21.75
N PHE A 187 15.33 -0.46 -20.81
CA PHE A 187 15.74 -0.60 -19.41
C PHE A 187 14.90 -1.62 -18.64
N GLN A 188 13.62 -1.78 -19.01
CA GLN A 188 12.76 -2.86 -18.48
C GLN A 188 13.30 -4.24 -18.86
N ARG A 189 13.77 -4.41 -20.11
CA ARG A 189 14.40 -5.67 -20.55
C ARG A 189 15.70 -6.00 -19.81
N LEU A 190 16.40 -4.98 -19.32
CA LEU A 190 17.61 -5.14 -18.51
C LEU A 190 17.33 -5.38 -17.02
N ASN A 191 16.05 -5.36 -16.60
CA ASN A 191 15.59 -5.54 -15.21
C ASN A 191 16.35 -4.68 -14.18
N LEU A 192 16.72 -3.46 -14.58
CA LEU A 192 17.61 -2.58 -13.80
C LEU A 192 16.94 -1.98 -12.56
N LEU A 193 15.62 -2.02 -12.48
CA LEU A 193 14.83 -1.56 -11.33
C LEU A 193 13.78 -2.61 -11.01
N PRO A 194 13.65 -3.04 -9.73
CA PRO A 194 12.65 -4.02 -9.35
C PRO A 194 11.26 -3.42 -9.50
N ASP A 195 10.41 -4.06 -10.29
CA ASP A 195 8.98 -3.77 -10.28
C ASP A 195 8.37 -4.50 -9.07
N THR A 196 8.19 -3.79 -7.97
CA THR A 196 7.70 -4.37 -6.72
C THR A 196 6.18 -4.43 -6.67
N MET A 197 5.50 -3.75 -7.60
CA MET A 197 4.04 -3.69 -7.68
C MET A 197 3.47 -4.57 -8.79
N ASP A 198 4.29 -5.04 -9.73
CA ASP A 198 3.90 -5.94 -10.84
C ASP A 198 2.94 -7.07 -10.43
N ARG A 199 3.25 -7.79 -9.35
CA ARG A 199 2.46 -8.94 -8.92
C ARG A 199 1.11 -8.49 -8.36
N PHE A 200 1.09 -7.43 -7.56
CA PHE A 200 -0.13 -6.84 -7.01
C PHE A 200 -1.05 -6.34 -8.13
N MET A 201 -0.47 -5.69 -9.14
CA MET A 201 -1.19 -5.22 -10.33
C MET A 201 -1.75 -6.39 -11.13
N LYS A 202 -0.93 -7.42 -11.39
CA LYS A 202 -1.37 -8.62 -12.13
C LYS A 202 -2.48 -9.39 -11.41
N ILE A 203 -2.36 -9.58 -10.09
CA ILE A 203 -3.42 -10.19 -9.27
C ILE A 203 -4.70 -9.36 -9.36
N THR A 204 -4.56 -8.04 -9.29
CA THR A 204 -5.71 -7.12 -9.39
C THR A 204 -6.41 -7.26 -10.75
N GLU A 205 -5.68 -7.30 -11.85
CA GLU A 205 -6.24 -7.51 -13.19
C GLU A 205 -6.92 -8.88 -13.31
N GLU A 206 -6.25 -9.95 -12.85
CA GLU A 206 -6.78 -11.32 -12.86
C GLU A 206 -8.10 -11.43 -12.07
N GLU A 207 -8.19 -10.81 -10.89
CA GLU A 207 -9.40 -10.86 -10.07
C GLU A 207 -10.53 -9.97 -10.61
N VAL A 208 -10.21 -8.83 -11.22
CA VAL A 208 -11.19 -8.00 -11.93
C VAL A 208 -11.78 -8.75 -13.11
N GLU A 209 -10.94 -9.38 -13.93
CA GLU A 209 -11.37 -10.20 -15.07
C GLU A 209 -12.22 -11.39 -14.60
N ARG A 210 -11.77 -12.09 -13.56
CA ARG A 210 -12.53 -13.19 -12.94
C ARG A 210 -13.90 -12.73 -12.49
N TYR A 211 -14.00 -11.59 -11.80
CA TYR A 211 -15.27 -11.03 -11.34
C TYR A 211 -16.21 -10.67 -12.50
N ASP A 212 -15.66 -10.08 -13.57
CA ASP A 212 -16.46 -9.62 -14.71
C ASP A 212 -16.96 -10.77 -15.59
N ASN A 213 -16.18 -11.85 -15.71
CA ASN A 213 -16.51 -13.00 -16.55
C ASN A 213 -17.48 -14.01 -15.89
N HIS A 214 -17.59 -14.02 -14.55
CA HIS A 214 -18.47 -14.96 -13.86
C HIS A 214 -19.87 -14.37 -13.61
N VAL A 215 -20.89 -14.85 -14.32
CA VAL A 215 -22.29 -14.41 -14.13
C VAL A 215 -22.77 -14.71 -12.71
N ALA A 216 -22.38 -15.85 -12.14
CA ALA A 216 -22.70 -16.22 -10.76
C ALA A 216 -22.14 -15.25 -9.71
N SER A 217 -21.01 -14.57 -9.96
CA SER A 217 -20.50 -13.53 -9.04
C SER A 217 -21.22 -12.19 -9.17
N LYS A 218 -21.95 -11.95 -10.27
CA LYS A 218 -22.83 -10.79 -10.44
C LYS A 218 -24.17 -10.97 -9.73
N ASP A 219 -24.65 -12.21 -9.63
CA ASP A 219 -25.91 -12.56 -8.95
C ASP A 219 -25.72 -12.91 -7.46
N ALA A 220 -24.53 -13.39 -7.08
CA ALA A 220 -24.16 -13.50 -5.67
C ALA A 220 -24.08 -12.09 -5.05
N LYS A 221 -24.72 -11.90 -3.89
CA LYS A 221 -24.65 -10.66 -3.10
C LYS A 221 -23.25 -10.48 -2.48
N ARG A 222 -22.23 -10.33 -3.32
CA ARG A 222 -20.85 -10.06 -2.94
C ARG A 222 -20.76 -8.69 -2.28
N THR A 223 -20.08 -8.62 -1.15
CA THR A 223 -19.89 -7.39 -0.37
C THR A 223 -18.42 -7.04 -0.19
N ASP A 224 -17.50 -7.71 -0.88
CA ASP A 224 -16.07 -7.42 -0.87
C ASP A 224 -15.77 -6.09 -1.56
N PHE A 225 -14.54 -5.60 -1.38
CA PHE A 225 -14.12 -4.29 -1.84
C PHE A 225 -14.31 -4.11 -3.37
N LEU A 226 -13.93 -5.11 -4.17
CA LEU A 226 -14.11 -5.10 -5.63
C LEU A 226 -15.59 -5.00 -6.01
N ALA A 227 -16.46 -5.83 -5.40
CA ALA A 227 -17.90 -5.78 -5.65
C ALA A 227 -18.49 -4.40 -5.34
N GLN A 228 -18.07 -3.77 -4.23
CA GLN A 228 -18.52 -2.43 -3.87
C GLN A 228 -18.03 -1.34 -4.82
N LEU A 229 -16.78 -1.42 -5.30
CA LEU A 229 -16.27 -0.50 -6.32
C LEU A 229 -17.05 -0.62 -7.64
N ARG A 230 -17.30 -1.85 -8.11
CA ARG A 230 -18.12 -2.12 -9.30
C ARG A 230 -19.56 -1.62 -9.15
N ALA A 231 -20.17 -1.78 -7.97
CA ALA A 231 -21.49 -1.24 -7.69
C ALA A 231 -21.49 0.30 -7.79
N LYS A 232 -20.46 0.96 -7.24
CA LYS A 232 -20.32 2.42 -7.28
C LYS A 232 -20.03 2.96 -8.68
N GLU A 233 -19.24 2.24 -9.47
CA GLU A 233 -19.00 2.53 -10.89
C GLU A 233 -20.31 2.54 -11.67
N LYS A 234 -21.14 1.50 -11.53
CA LYS A 234 -22.47 1.42 -12.17
C LYS A 234 -23.42 2.53 -11.76
N GLN A 235 -23.43 2.91 -10.48
CA GLN A 235 -24.36 3.92 -9.95
C GLN A 235 -23.97 5.35 -10.31
N SER A 236 -22.67 5.65 -10.31
CA SER A 236 -22.21 7.05 -10.35
C SER A 236 -21.34 7.38 -11.56
N GLY A 237 -20.72 6.39 -12.21
CA GLY A 237 -19.70 6.61 -13.25
C GLY A 237 -18.47 7.39 -12.76
N LYS A 238 -18.33 7.63 -11.44
CA LYS A 238 -17.31 8.52 -10.87
C LYS A 238 -15.96 7.86 -10.62
N ILE A 239 -15.84 6.55 -10.84
CA ILE A 239 -14.58 5.83 -10.73
C ILE A 239 -14.19 5.33 -12.12
N SER A 240 -13.04 5.78 -12.61
CA SER A 240 -12.48 5.26 -13.85
C SER A 240 -11.95 3.85 -13.62
N GLN A 241 -11.83 3.04 -14.68
CA GLN A 241 -11.18 1.73 -14.58
C GLN A 241 -9.76 1.84 -14.01
N ARG A 242 -9.02 2.89 -14.40
CA ARG A 242 -7.68 3.18 -13.87
C ARG A 242 -7.70 3.47 -12.38
N ASP A 243 -8.63 4.29 -11.90
CA ASP A 243 -8.78 4.57 -10.46
C ASP A 243 -9.21 3.32 -9.69
N MET A 244 -10.06 2.48 -10.27
CA MET A 244 -10.46 1.21 -9.66
C MET A 244 -9.27 0.25 -9.50
N ILE A 245 -8.48 0.05 -10.55
CA ILE A 245 -7.25 -0.75 -10.49
C ILE A 245 -6.29 -0.16 -9.45
N ASN A 246 -6.12 1.16 -9.43
CA ASN A 246 -5.31 1.85 -8.43
C ASN A 246 -5.77 1.55 -7.00
N HIS A 247 -7.07 1.68 -6.72
CA HIS A 247 -7.60 1.42 -5.39
C HIS A 247 -7.48 -0.05 -4.98
N LEU A 248 -7.72 -0.99 -5.89
CA LEU A 248 -7.62 -2.41 -5.59
C LEU A 248 -6.18 -2.84 -5.34
N SER A 249 -5.24 -2.43 -6.20
CA SER A 249 -3.85 -2.85 -6.07
C SER A 249 -3.13 -2.23 -4.87
N ASN A 250 -3.52 -1.01 -4.45
CA ASN A 250 -3.01 -0.37 -3.24
C ASN A 250 -3.75 -0.81 -1.97
N ASN A 251 -4.85 -1.55 -2.09
CA ASN A 251 -5.52 -2.13 -0.93
C ASN A 251 -4.83 -3.41 -0.47
N LEU A 252 -4.13 -4.11 -1.37
CA LEU A 252 -3.29 -5.28 -1.08
C LEU A 252 -1.99 -4.90 -0.38
#